data_AF-A0A534T009-F1
#
_entry.id   AF-A0A534T009-F1
#
_cell.length_a   1.000
_cell.length_b   1.000
_cell.length_c   1.000
_cell.angle_alpha   90.00
_cell.angle_beta   90.00
_cell.angle_gamma   90.00
#
_symmetry.space_group_name_H-M   'P 1'
#
loop_
_entity.id
_entity.type
_entity.pdbx_description
1 polymer ?
#
loop_
_entity_poly.entity_id
_entity_poly.type
_entity_poly.pdbx_seq_one_letter_code
_entity_poly.pdbx_strand_id
1 'polypeptide(L)'
;MPLGTALRWTIYAGMGLAFVLIVAALVRPSPAAVVPGNPTPRGAFRITRHPLMMGIALFGLLHLVPNGSTADVAFFGGFPLFAVVGAAHQDRRKLATDPRFRPFYDETPFLPFTGRSAWQGVRELVPTAAGLGILLAAIVRYFHGSWFGG
;
A
#
# COMPACT_ATOMS: atom_id res chain seq x y z
N MET A 1 13.84 23.95 -0.51
CA MET A 1 14.28 24.10 -1.92
C MET A 1 13.14 23.66 -2.83
N PRO A 2 12.87 24.32 -3.96
CA PRO A 2 11.82 23.86 -4.86
C PRO A 2 12.19 22.47 -5.40
N LEU A 3 11.31 21.49 -5.20
CA LEU A 3 11.49 20.17 -5.81
C LEU A 3 11.51 20.34 -7.33
N GLY A 4 12.54 19.79 -7.98
CA GLY A 4 12.62 19.75 -9.43
C GLY A 4 11.38 19.08 -10.03
N THR A 5 10.97 19.51 -11.22
CA THR A 5 9.74 19.05 -11.89
C THR A 5 9.67 17.53 -11.98
N ALA A 6 10.77 16.87 -12.36
CA ALA A 6 10.84 15.41 -12.44
C ALA A 6 10.55 14.73 -11.09
N LEU A 7 11.21 15.17 -10.02
CA LEU A 7 11.01 14.61 -8.68
C LEU A 7 9.57 14.78 -8.19
N ARG A 8 8.96 15.93 -8.46
CA ARG A 8 7.55 16.20 -8.13
C ARG A 8 6.61 15.21 -8.82
N TRP A 9 6.78 14.99 -10.12
CA TRP A 9 5.95 14.03 -10.86
C TRP A 9 6.18 12.60 -10.41
N THR A 10 7.42 12.23 -10.06
CA THR A 10 7.73 10.93 -9.44
C THR A 10 6.96 10.72 -8.14
N ILE A 11 6.91 11.75 -7.27
CA ILE A 11 6.14 11.69 -6.03
C ILE A 11 4.65 11.51 -6.32
N TYR A 12 4.09 12.26 -7.27
CA TYR A 12 2.66 12.13 -7.62
C TYR A 12 2.32 10.76 -8.22
N ALA A 13 3.17 10.23 -9.10
CA ALA A 13 3.00 8.89 -9.63
C ALA A 13 3.08 7.82 -8.52
N GLY A 14 4.08 7.94 -7.63
CA GLY A 14 4.22 7.07 -6.46
C GLY A 14 3.02 7.15 -5.51
N MET A 15 2.47 8.34 -5.31
CA MET A 15 1.26 8.52 -4.49
C MET A 15 0.06 7.85 -5.14
N GLY A 16 -0.09 7.98 -6.47
CA GLY A 16 -1.09 7.23 -7.24
C GLY A 16 -0.99 5.72 -7.00
N LEU A 17 0.23 5.17 -7.05
CA LEU A 17 0.45 3.74 -6.74
C LEU A 17 0.07 3.39 -5.29
N ALA A 18 0.39 4.24 -4.32
CA ALA A 18 0.01 4.05 -2.92
C ALA A 18 -1.51 3.94 -2.76
N PHE A 19 -2.27 4.89 -3.35
CA PHE A 19 -3.73 4.86 -3.32
C PHE A 19 -4.33 3.68 -4.08
N VAL A 20 -3.73 3.27 -5.20
CA VAL A 20 -4.15 2.07 -5.94
C VAL A 20 -4.02 0.81 -5.08
N LEU A 21 -2.92 0.65 -4.34
CA LEU A 21 -2.74 -0.48 -3.43
C LEU A 21 -3.75 -0.45 -2.28
N ILE A 22 -4.01 0.73 -1.70
CA ILE A 22 -5.02 0.92 -0.65
C ILE A 22 -6.40 0.51 -1.16
N VAL A 23 -6.84 1.07 -2.30
CA VAL A 23 -8.17 0.78 -2.87
C VAL A 23 -8.26 -0.69 -3.29
N ALA A 24 -7.22 -1.27 -3.87
CA ALA A 24 -7.21 -2.69 -4.24
C ALA A 24 -7.41 -3.61 -3.03
N ALA A 25 -6.84 -3.25 -1.87
CA ALA A 25 -7.01 -3.98 -0.62
C ALA A 25 -8.43 -3.87 -0.03
N LEU A 26 -9.14 -2.78 -0.33
CA LEU A 26 -10.53 -2.58 0.08
C LEU A 26 -11.51 -3.29 -0.85
N VAL A 27 -11.28 -3.23 -2.16
CA VAL A 27 -12.11 -3.90 -3.18
C VAL A 27 -12.03 -5.42 -3.03
N ARG A 28 -10.86 -5.95 -2.65
CA ARG A 28 -10.66 -7.36 -2.34
C ARG A 28 -10.09 -7.51 -0.93
N PRO A 29 -10.94 -7.78 0.08
CA PRO A 29 -10.49 -7.96 1.45
C PRO A 29 -9.48 -9.10 1.59
N SER A 30 -8.57 -8.96 2.55
CA SER A 30 -7.59 -10.00 2.88
C SER A 30 -8.29 -11.25 3.46
N PRO A 31 -7.79 -12.46 3.20
CA PRO A 31 -8.21 -13.67 3.91
C PRO A 31 -8.02 -13.55 5.43
N ALA A 32 -7.08 -12.72 5.87
CA ALA A 32 -6.78 -12.48 7.29
C ALA A 32 -7.60 -11.34 7.93
N ALA A 33 -8.50 -10.69 7.18
CA ALA A 33 -9.38 -9.62 7.67
C ALA A 33 -10.44 -10.14 8.65
N VAL A 34 -11.16 -9.22 9.30
CA VAL A 34 -12.24 -9.55 10.25
C VAL A 34 -13.36 -10.33 9.56
N VAL A 35 -13.78 -9.84 8.39
CA VAL A 35 -14.60 -10.61 7.45
C VAL A 35 -13.64 -11.21 6.42
N PRO A 36 -13.36 -12.53 6.45
CA PRO A 36 -12.37 -13.13 5.59
C PRO A 36 -12.72 -12.99 4.11
N GLY A 37 -11.74 -12.57 3.31
CA GLY A 37 -11.81 -12.63 1.85
C GLY A 37 -11.48 -14.02 1.30
N ASN A 38 -11.52 -14.15 -0.03
CA ASN A 38 -11.14 -15.37 -0.72
C ASN A 38 -9.62 -15.62 -0.60
N PRO A 39 -9.17 -16.80 -0.12
CA PRO A 39 -7.76 -17.12 0.07
C PRO A 39 -6.97 -17.39 -1.22
N THR A 40 -7.59 -17.46 -2.40
CA THR A 40 -6.88 -17.62 -3.66
C THR A 40 -6.15 -16.32 -4.05
N PRO A 41 -4.81 -16.31 -4.13
CA PRO A 41 -4.07 -15.12 -4.50
C PRO A 41 -4.41 -14.64 -5.91
N ARG A 42 -4.76 -13.36 -6.05
CA ARG A 42 -5.02 -12.70 -7.33
C ARG A 42 -4.97 -11.18 -7.19
N GLY A 43 -4.62 -10.50 -8.28
CA GLY A 43 -4.48 -9.05 -8.30
C GLY A 43 -3.40 -8.58 -7.33
N ALA A 44 -3.71 -7.58 -6.50
CA ALA A 44 -2.78 -7.00 -5.53
C ALA A 44 -2.15 -8.02 -4.58
N PHE A 45 -2.86 -9.11 -4.22
CA PHE A 45 -2.31 -10.15 -3.33
C PHE A 45 -1.16 -10.95 -3.95
N ARG A 46 -1.03 -10.97 -5.29
CA ARG A 46 0.15 -11.54 -5.96
C ARG A 46 1.33 -10.59 -6.00
N ILE A 47 1.08 -9.28 -5.85
CA ILE A 47 2.14 -8.27 -5.71
C ILE A 47 2.70 -8.32 -4.29
N THR A 48 1.82 -8.33 -3.28
CA THR A 48 2.14 -8.44 -1.85
C THR A 48 0.91 -8.94 -1.10
N ARG A 49 1.09 -9.73 -0.04
CA ARG A 49 -0.02 -10.15 0.84
C ARG A 49 -0.57 -9.04 1.73
N HIS A 50 0.14 -7.91 1.81
CA HIS A 50 -0.22 -6.74 2.62
C HIS A 50 -0.40 -5.46 1.78
N PRO A 51 -1.27 -5.45 0.75
CA PRO A 51 -1.38 -4.31 -0.17
C PRO A 51 -1.75 -3.00 0.53
N LEU A 52 -2.65 -3.05 1.51
CA LEU A 52 -3.00 -1.88 2.32
C LEU A 52 -1.78 -1.31 3.07
N MET A 53 -1.04 -2.17 3.77
CA MET A 53 0.13 -1.73 4.55
C MET A 53 1.24 -1.22 3.64
N MET A 54 1.48 -1.86 2.50
CA MET A 54 2.49 -1.40 1.54
C MET A 54 2.11 -0.06 0.90
N GLY A 55 0.82 0.17 0.64
CA GLY A 55 0.31 1.48 0.22
C GLY A 55 0.55 2.55 1.29
N ILE A 56 0.26 2.25 2.56
CA ILE A 56 0.50 3.16 3.70
C ILE A 56 2.00 3.44 3.90
N ALA A 57 2.85 2.43 3.78
CA ALA A 57 4.30 2.59 3.88
C ALA A 57 4.82 3.51 2.77
N LEU A 58 4.40 3.27 1.52
CA LEU A 58 4.78 4.10 0.38
C LEU A 58 4.26 5.54 0.53
N PHE A 59 3.03 5.71 1.02
CA PHE A 59 2.47 7.02 1.36
C PHE A 59 3.39 7.78 2.32
N GLY A 60 3.75 7.19 3.47
CA GLY A 60 4.61 7.85 4.45
C GLY A 60 5.99 8.19 3.90
N LEU A 61 6.64 7.25 3.21
CA LEU A 61 7.95 7.46 2.60
C LEU A 61 7.96 8.62 1.59
N LEU A 62 6.93 8.73 0.76
CA LEU A 62 6.84 9.79 -0.24
C LEU A 62 6.56 11.17 0.39
N HIS A 63 5.89 11.22 1.54
CA HIS A 63 5.69 12.49 2.27
C HIS A 63 6.95 12.96 2.99
N LEU A 64 7.90 12.08 3.32
CA LEU A 64 9.18 12.50 3.91
C LEU A 64 10.07 13.28 2.95
N VAL A 65 9.83 13.22 1.64
CA VAL A 65 10.66 13.93 0.65
C VAL A 65 10.40 15.44 0.63
N PRO A 66 9.14 15.92 0.53
CA PRO A 66 8.85 17.37 0.59
C PRO A 66 8.86 17.94 2.02
N ASN A 67 8.70 17.12 3.05
CA ASN A 67 8.56 17.55 4.44
C ASN A 67 9.82 17.25 5.26
N GLY A 68 10.21 18.16 6.15
CA GLY A 68 11.50 18.05 6.85
C GLY A 68 11.52 18.52 8.29
N SER A 69 10.39 18.99 8.84
CA SER A 69 10.35 19.30 10.27
C SER A 69 10.40 18.01 11.10
N THR A 70 10.86 18.09 12.34
CA THR A 70 10.88 16.93 13.24
C THR A 70 9.48 16.33 13.45
N ALA A 71 8.45 17.18 13.45
CA ALA A 71 7.06 16.74 13.55
C ALA A 71 6.63 15.95 12.30
N ASP A 72 6.97 16.44 11.11
CA ASP A 72 6.67 15.73 9.85
C ASP A 72 7.39 14.38 9.79
N VAL A 73 8.66 14.35 10.18
CA VAL A 73 9.45 13.12 10.17
C VAL A 73 8.86 12.10 11.15
N ALA A 74 8.48 12.52 12.36
CA ALA A 74 7.84 11.65 13.33
C ALA A 74 6.49 11.11 12.82
N PHE A 75 5.67 11.97 12.23
CA PHE A 75 4.36 11.58 11.72
C PHE A 75 4.47 10.68 10.49
N PHE A 76 5.12 11.16 9.42
CA PHE A 76 5.20 10.43 8.16
C PHE A 76 6.13 9.21 8.23
N GLY A 77 7.19 9.27 9.05
CA GLY A 77 8.09 8.14 9.31
C GLY A 77 7.43 7.05 10.17
N GLY A 78 6.43 7.40 10.97
CA GLY A 78 5.64 6.43 11.72
C GLY A 78 4.87 5.46 10.82
N PHE A 79 4.37 5.90 9.67
CA PHE A 79 3.60 5.05 8.74
C PHE A 79 4.37 3.84 8.20
N PRO A 80 5.54 3.96 7.55
CA PRO A 80 6.29 2.79 7.07
C PRO A 80 6.74 1.88 8.21
N LEU A 81 7.14 2.45 9.36
CA LEU A 81 7.49 1.67 10.54
C LEU A 81 6.30 0.82 11.02
N PHE A 82 5.16 1.46 11.26
CA PHE A 82 3.94 0.79 11.70
C PHE A 82 3.46 -0.24 10.68
N ALA A 83 3.43 0.12 9.39
CA ALA A 83 2.94 -0.75 8.33
C ALA A 83 3.78 -2.02 8.19
N VAL A 84 5.11 -1.90 8.15
CA VAL A 84 6.02 -3.05 7.97
C VAL A 84 6.08 -3.91 9.23
N VAL A 85 6.27 -3.29 10.40
CA VAL A 85 6.33 -4.03 11.67
C VAL A 85 4.99 -4.67 12.00
N GLY A 86 3.89 -3.93 11.79
CA GLY A 86 2.53 -4.40 11.99
C GLY A 86 2.19 -5.58 11.09
N ALA A 87 2.49 -5.49 9.79
CA ALA A 87 2.32 -6.60 8.85
C ALA A 87 3.11 -7.85 9.26
N ALA A 88 4.39 -7.69 9.66
CA ALA A 88 5.22 -8.80 10.10
C ALA A 88 4.70 -9.43 11.41
N HIS A 89 4.22 -8.60 12.35
CA HIS A 89 3.57 -9.08 13.57
C HIS A 89 2.26 -9.82 13.26
N GLN A 90 1.42 -9.29 12.38
CA GLN A 90 0.18 -9.94 11.95
C GLN A 90 0.46 -11.33 11.36
N ASP A 91 1.51 -11.44 10.53
CA ASP A 91 1.89 -12.70 9.92
C ASP A 91 2.29 -13.77 10.93
N ARG A 92 3.19 -13.41 11.86
CA ARG A 92 3.64 -14.30 12.93
C ARG A 92 2.45 -14.78 13.77
N ARG A 93 1.58 -13.84 14.15
CA ARG A 93 0.39 -14.15 14.96
C ARG A 93 -0.59 -15.06 14.22
N LYS A 94 -0.89 -14.79 12.95
CA LYS A 94 -1.83 -15.58 12.16
C LYS A 94 -1.32 -17.00 11.91
N LEU A 95 -0.05 -17.15 11.54
CA LEU A 95 0.57 -18.47 11.36
C LEU A 95 0.68 -19.28 12.66
N ALA A 96 0.82 -18.62 13.81
CA ALA A 96 0.86 -19.29 15.11
C ALA A 96 -0.53 -19.72 15.62
N THR A 97 -1.61 -19.07 15.14
CA THR A 97 -2.96 -19.27 15.68
C THR A 97 -3.88 -20.08 14.77
N ASP A 98 -3.64 -20.09 13.45
CA ASP A 98 -4.46 -20.82 12.50
C ASP A 98 -3.61 -21.32 11.31
N PRO A 99 -3.37 -22.64 11.20
CA PRO A 99 -2.59 -23.23 10.12
C PRO A 99 -3.15 -22.97 8.72
N ARG A 100 -4.44 -22.63 8.57
CA ARG A 100 -5.08 -22.38 7.26
C ARG A 100 -4.52 -21.17 6.53
N PHE A 101 -3.81 -20.28 7.21
CA PHE A 101 -3.13 -19.17 6.56
C PHE A 101 -1.86 -19.59 5.79
N ARG A 102 -1.26 -20.74 6.12
CA ARG A 102 0.02 -21.17 5.55
C ARG A 102 0.02 -21.22 4.01
N PRO A 103 -0.96 -21.86 3.33
CA PRO A 103 -0.96 -21.93 1.86
C PRO A 103 -1.00 -20.54 1.21
N PHE A 104 -1.85 -19.63 1.71
CA PHE A 104 -1.91 -18.26 1.19
C PHE A 104 -0.58 -17.52 1.36
N TYR A 105 0.09 -17.70 2.49
CA TYR A 105 1.34 -17.04 2.83
C TYR A 105 2.51 -17.55 2.00
N ASP A 106 2.52 -18.85 1.69
CA ASP A 106 3.55 -19.48 0.85
C ASP A 106 3.43 -19.03 -0.62
N GLU A 107 2.21 -18.74 -1.08
CA GLU A 107 1.95 -18.26 -2.44
C GLU A 107 2.07 -16.74 -2.63
N THR A 108 2.15 -15.97 -1.54
CA THR A 108 2.11 -14.50 -1.59
C THR A 108 3.30 -13.83 -0.91
N PRO A 109 4.03 -12.93 -1.59
CA PRO A 109 5.21 -12.30 -1.02
C PRO A 109 4.85 -11.26 0.05
N PHE A 110 5.76 -11.02 1.01
CA PHE A 110 5.59 -9.98 2.01
C PHE A 110 5.78 -8.59 1.40
N LEU A 111 6.94 -8.37 0.78
CA LEU A 111 7.27 -7.14 0.08
C LEU A 111 6.74 -7.17 -1.36
N PRO A 112 6.34 -6.02 -1.92
CA PRO A 112 5.96 -5.92 -3.31
C PRO A 112 7.05 -6.45 -4.25
N PHE A 113 6.66 -7.18 -5.29
CA PHE A 113 7.53 -7.62 -6.38
C PHE A 113 8.68 -8.57 -6.02
N THR A 114 8.67 -9.18 -4.82
CA THR A 114 9.63 -10.25 -4.48
C THR A 114 9.13 -11.66 -4.82
N GLY A 115 7.85 -11.79 -5.22
CA GLY A 115 7.25 -13.04 -5.69
C GLY A 115 7.28 -13.19 -7.21
N ARG A 116 7.22 -14.44 -7.70
CA ARG A 116 7.29 -14.78 -9.13
C ARG A 116 6.08 -14.31 -9.94
N SER A 117 4.93 -14.15 -9.30
CA SER A 117 3.64 -13.83 -9.95
C SER A 117 3.25 -12.35 -9.85
N ALA A 118 4.15 -11.47 -9.40
CA ALA A 118 3.82 -10.05 -9.18
C ALA A 118 3.30 -9.36 -10.45
N TRP A 119 3.92 -9.60 -11.61
CA TRP A 119 3.47 -9.05 -12.89
C TRP A 119 2.11 -9.59 -13.35
N GLN A 120 1.81 -10.84 -13.03
CA GLN A 120 0.46 -11.39 -13.23
C GLN A 120 -0.53 -10.68 -12.30
N GLY A 121 -0.14 -10.40 -11.06
CA GLY A 121 -0.91 -9.58 -10.12
C GLY A 121 -1.24 -8.19 -10.66
N VAL A 122 -0.29 -7.52 -11.30
CA VAL A 122 -0.52 -6.22 -11.96
C VAL A 122 -1.54 -6.36 -13.10
N ARG A 123 -1.41 -7.39 -13.95
CA ARG A 123 -2.36 -7.63 -15.06
C ARG A 123 -3.77 -7.99 -14.58
N GLU A 124 -3.88 -8.61 -13.42
CA GLU A 124 -5.15 -9.00 -12.81
C GLU A 124 -5.76 -7.92 -11.91
N LEU A 125 -5.05 -6.81 -11.71
CA LEU A 125 -5.55 -5.70 -10.94
C LEU A 125 -6.82 -5.20 -11.61
N VAL A 126 -7.91 -5.14 -10.85
CA VAL A 126 -9.20 -4.76 -11.40
C VAL A 126 -9.09 -3.32 -11.89
N PRO A 127 -9.42 -3.02 -13.18
CA PRO A 127 -9.28 -1.67 -13.72
C PRO A 127 -10.06 -0.63 -12.92
N THR A 128 -11.20 -1.01 -12.33
CA THR A 128 -11.98 -0.15 -11.45
C THR A 128 -11.23 0.19 -10.16
N ALA A 129 -10.52 -0.76 -9.54
CA ALA A 129 -9.70 -0.48 -8.36
C ALA A 129 -8.54 0.47 -8.69
N ALA A 130 -7.89 0.26 -9.83
CA ALA A 130 -6.83 1.15 -10.30
C ALA A 130 -7.36 2.56 -10.60
N GLY A 131 -8.47 2.66 -11.35
CA GLY A 131 -9.11 3.92 -11.69
C GLY A 131 -9.59 4.68 -10.45
N LEU A 132 -10.22 4.00 -9.48
CA LEU A 132 -10.65 4.60 -8.22
C LEU A 132 -9.46 5.07 -7.36
N GLY A 133 -8.38 4.30 -7.31
CA GLY A 133 -7.15 4.70 -6.61
C GLY A 133 -6.52 5.96 -7.22
N ILE A 134 -6.41 6.00 -8.55
CA ILE A 134 -5.88 7.17 -9.27
C ILE A 134 -6.80 8.39 -9.11
N LEU A 135 -8.11 8.19 -9.23
CA LEU A 135 -9.10 9.26 -9.03
C LEU A 135 -9.02 9.83 -7.61
N LEU A 136 -8.94 8.97 -6.59
CA LEU A 136 -8.81 9.40 -5.21
C LEU A 136 -7.50 10.16 -4.98
N ALA A 137 -6.38 9.67 -5.52
CA ALA A 137 -5.11 10.39 -5.46
C ALA A 137 -5.19 11.78 -6.12
N ALA A 138 -5.88 11.89 -7.27
CA ALA A 138 -6.08 13.15 -7.97
C ALA A 138 -6.96 14.14 -7.17
N ILE A 139 -8.06 13.65 -6.57
CA ILE A 139 -8.94 14.44 -5.70
C ILE A 139 -8.15 14.94 -4.49
N VAL A 140 -7.47 14.05 -3.77
CA VAL A 140 -6.66 14.42 -2.60
C VAL A 140 -5.58 15.41 -3.00
N ARG A 141 -4.91 15.21 -4.14
CA ARG A 141 -3.91 16.15 -4.65
C ARG A 141 -4.50 17.52 -4.95
N TYR A 142 -5.68 17.59 -5.57
CA TYR A 142 -6.35 18.83 -5.92
C TYR A 142 -6.70 19.64 -4.65
N PHE A 143 -7.27 18.98 -3.65
CA PHE A 143 -7.69 19.61 -2.38
C PHE A 143 -6.61 19.64 -1.29
N HIS A 144 -5.39 19.15 -1.57
CA HIS A 144 -4.36 18.98 -0.55
C HIS A 144 -4.07 20.27 0.22
N GLY A 145 -3.85 21.37 -0.50
CA GLY A 145 -3.53 22.66 0.12
C GLY A 145 -4.67 23.21 1.00
N SER A 146 -5.92 22.98 0.62
CA SER A 146 -7.09 23.43 1.40
C SER A 146 -7.40 22.55 2.61
N TRP A 147 -7.10 21.25 2.53
CA TRP A 147 -7.42 20.29 3.60
C TRP A 147 -6.31 20.15 4.63
N PHE A 148 -5.06 20.23 4.20
CA PHE A 148 -3.90 19.93 5.03
C PHE A 148 -2.96 21.14 5.22
N GLY A 149 -3.30 22.30 4.66
CA GLY A 149 -2.43 23.45 4.61
C GLY A 149 -1.45 23.39 3.43
N GLY A 150 -0.89 24.55 3.09
CA GLY A 150 0.09 24.74 2.02
C GLY A 150 1.48 24.98 2.56
#